data_AF-F6FX49-F1
#
_entry.id   AF-F6FX49-F1
#
_cell.length_a   1.000
_cell.length_b   1.000
_cell.length_c   1.000
_cell.angle_alpha   90.00
_cell.angle_beta   90.00
_cell.angle_gamma   90.00
#
_symmetry.space_group_name_H-M   'P 1'
#
loop_
_entity.id
_entity.type
_entity.pdbx_description
1 polymer ?
#
loop_
_entity_poly.entity_id
_entity_poly.type
_entity_poly.pdbx_seq_one_letter_code
_entity_poly.pdbx_strand_id
1 'polypeptide(L)'
;MDEPGTPSEPVDLRMTVWTADESQLALFQEIADEYVAQNPELVSSVTFETIPFEDYTTSLTTQLAGGNAPDLAWILESYAPEFVSSGALVDLRPALEGNEEYDFDDLVPSALSLWEDGDGLYAYPFSNSPFAALRR
;
A
#
# COMPACT_ATOMS: atom_id res chain seq x y z
N MET A 1 -0.24 -0.40 23.28
CA MET A 1 0.17 0.13 21.97
C MET A 1 1.35 -0.73 21.62
N ASP A 2 1.07 -1.84 20.95
CA ASP A 2 2.11 -2.78 20.52
C ASP A 2 2.83 -2.09 19.36
N GLU A 3 4.15 -1.89 19.52
CA GLU A 3 4.98 -1.50 18.40
C GLU A 3 4.88 -2.60 17.31
N PRO A 4 4.91 -2.26 16.01
CA PRO A 4 5.04 -3.27 14.98
C PRO A 4 6.37 -3.99 15.18
N GLY A 5 6.31 -5.11 15.92
CA GLY A 5 7.47 -5.90 16.25
C GLY A 5 8.04 -6.51 14.98
N THR A 6 9.37 -6.43 14.83
CA THR A 6 10.08 -7.19 13.80
C THR A 6 9.61 -8.65 13.84
N PRO A 7 9.17 -9.21 12.70
CA PRO A 7 8.69 -10.59 12.66
C PRO A 7 9.76 -11.53 13.22
N SER A 8 9.34 -12.51 14.04
CA SER A 8 10.27 -13.49 14.62
C SER A 8 10.79 -14.49 13.60
N GLU A 9 10.09 -14.62 12.46
CA GLU A 9 10.43 -15.47 11.32
C GLU A 9 10.01 -14.76 10.02
N PRO A 10 10.69 -14.99 8.89
CA PRO A 10 10.37 -14.32 7.63
C PRO A 10 8.95 -14.62 7.15
N VAL A 11 8.19 -13.59 6.78
CA VAL A 11 6.77 -13.71 6.42
C VAL A 11 6.55 -13.74 4.91
N ASP A 12 5.44 -14.32 4.46
CA ASP A 12 4.96 -14.19 3.08
C ASP A 12 4.00 -13.00 3.00
N LEU A 13 4.25 -12.06 2.09
CA LEU A 13 3.41 -10.88 1.89
C LEU A 13 2.49 -11.06 0.69
N ARG A 14 1.23 -10.64 0.84
CA ARG A 14 0.25 -10.60 -0.23
C ARG A 14 -0.17 -9.17 -0.54
N MET A 15 0.01 -8.76 -1.79
CA MET A 15 -0.41 -7.46 -2.30
C MET A 15 -1.53 -7.63 -3.33
N THR A 16 -2.64 -6.90 -3.18
CA THR A 16 -3.68 -6.84 -4.23
C THR A 16 -3.45 -5.66 -5.17
N VAL A 17 -3.55 -5.89 -6.47
CA VAL A 17 -3.38 -4.88 -7.52
C VAL A 17 -4.54 -4.90 -8.52
N TRP A 18 -4.88 -3.76 -9.10
CA TRP A 18 -5.94 -3.70 -10.12
C TRP A 18 -5.44 -3.92 -11.55
N THR A 19 -4.12 -3.98 -11.74
CA THR A 19 -3.50 -4.18 -13.06
C THR A 19 -3.35 -5.66 -13.41
N ALA A 20 -3.64 -5.98 -14.67
CA ALA A 20 -3.34 -7.25 -15.31
C ALA A 20 -2.24 -7.11 -16.38
N ASP A 21 -1.60 -5.94 -16.48
CA ASP A 21 -0.53 -5.71 -17.43
C ASP A 21 0.73 -6.46 -17.01
N GLU A 22 1.19 -7.39 -17.85
CA GLU A 22 2.32 -8.26 -17.54
C GLU A 22 3.62 -7.47 -17.32
N SER A 23 3.79 -6.31 -17.95
CA SER A 23 4.99 -5.49 -17.77
C SER A 23 5.00 -4.78 -16.41
N GLN A 24 3.83 -4.31 -15.95
CA GLN A 24 3.69 -3.73 -14.62
C GLN A 24 3.84 -4.79 -13.54
N LEU A 25 3.25 -5.98 -13.74
CA LEU A 25 3.41 -7.11 -12.81
C LEU A 25 4.86 -7.58 -12.74
N ALA A 26 5.55 -7.67 -13.87
CA ALA A 26 6.98 -8.03 -13.89
C ALA A 26 7.84 -6.99 -13.16
N LEU A 27 7.56 -5.69 -13.35
CA LEU A 27 8.25 -4.62 -12.63
C LEU A 27 8.02 -4.72 -11.12
N PHE A 28 6.78 -4.94 -10.69
CA PHE A 28 6.49 -5.13 -9.27
C PHE A 28 7.18 -6.37 -8.69
N GLN A 29 7.23 -7.47 -9.45
CA GLN A 29 7.94 -8.67 -9.04
C GLN A 29 9.45 -8.43 -8.93
N GLU A 30 10.06 -7.70 -9.86
CA GLU A 30 11.49 -7.35 -9.79
C GLU A 30 11.83 -6.56 -8.51
N ILE A 31 10.99 -5.56 -8.18
CA ILE A 31 11.15 -4.76 -6.95
C ILE A 31 10.98 -5.64 -5.70
N ALA A 32 9.98 -6.53 -5.71
CA ALA A 32 9.72 -7.44 -4.62
C ALA A 32 10.87 -8.44 -4.40
N ASP A 33 11.40 -9.01 -5.48
CA ASP A 33 12.50 -9.97 -5.43
C ASP A 33 13.77 -9.31 -4.87
N GLU A 34 14.05 -8.07 -5.26
CA GLU A 34 15.17 -7.29 -4.72
C GLU A 34 14.96 -7.00 -3.22
N TYR A 35 13.75 -6.63 -2.80
CA TYR A 35 13.44 -6.41 -1.39
C TYR A 35 13.61 -7.69 -0.55
N VAL A 36 13.14 -8.83 -1.04
CA VAL A 36 13.33 -10.15 -0.40
C VAL A 36 14.81 -10.51 -0.32
N ALA A 37 15.59 -10.25 -1.38
CA ALA A 37 17.02 -10.52 -1.38
C ALA A 37 17.79 -9.65 -0.37
N GLN A 38 17.35 -8.41 -0.14
CA GLN A 38 17.94 -7.50 0.83
C GLN A 38 17.47 -7.74 2.27
N ASN A 39 16.28 -8.32 2.46
CA ASN A 39 15.65 -8.51 3.78
C ASN A 39 15.17 -9.97 4.00
N PRO A 40 16.00 -11.00 3.75
CA PRO A 40 15.59 -12.40 3.81
C PRO A 40 15.21 -12.88 5.22
N GLU A 41 15.64 -12.16 6.26
CA GLU A 41 15.25 -12.39 7.65
C GLU A 41 13.86 -11.84 8.00
N LEU A 42 13.31 -10.94 7.17
CA LEU A 42 12.00 -10.31 7.39
C LEU A 42 10.93 -10.89 6.47
N VAL A 43 11.25 -11.15 5.21
CA VAL A 43 10.27 -11.54 4.18
C VAL A 43 10.79 -12.73 3.36
N SER A 44 9.96 -13.77 3.26
CA SER A 44 10.21 -14.97 2.46
C SER A 44 9.79 -14.80 1.01
N SER A 45 8.64 -14.18 0.78
CA SER A 45 8.09 -13.96 -0.57
C SER A 45 7.10 -12.81 -0.59
N VAL A 46 6.88 -12.25 -1.79
CA VAL A 46 5.80 -11.29 -2.06
C VAL A 46 4.99 -11.81 -3.24
N THR A 47 3.67 -11.82 -3.09
CA THR A 47 2.74 -12.28 -4.12
C THR A 47 1.78 -11.17 -4.52
N PHE A 48 1.54 -11.03 -5.83
CA PHE A 48 0.61 -10.06 -6.38
C PHE A 48 -0.68 -10.74 -6.83
N GLU A 49 -1.80 -10.37 -6.19
CA GLU A 49 -3.14 -10.81 -6.54
C GLU A 49 -3.81 -9.75 -7.42
N THR A 50 -3.94 -10.03 -8.72
CA THR A 50 -4.68 -9.15 -9.63
C THR A 50 -6.18 -9.32 -9.42
N ILE A 51 -6.86 -8.22 -9.10
CA ILE A 51 -8.32 -8.11 -9.06
C ILE A 51 -8.75 -7.15 -10.18
N PRO A 52 -9.72 -7.51 -11.05
CA PRO A 52 -10.20 -6.60 -12.09
C PRO A 52 -10.62 -5.24 -11.51
N PHE A 53 -10.27 -4.15 -12.20
CA PHE A 53 -10.55 -2.79 -11.75
C PHE A 53 -12.02 -2.55 -11.33
N GLU A 54 -12.97 -3.08 -12.11
CA GLU A 54 -14.41 -2.93 -11.85
C GLU A 54 -14.85 -3.60 -10.54
N ASP A 55 -14.14 -4.65 -10.11
CA ASP A 55 -14.44 -5.44 -8.92
C ASP A 55 -13.53 -5.10 -7.74
N TYR A 56 -12.52 -4.26 -7.95
CA TYR A 56 -11.40 -4.08 -7.03
C TYR A 56 -11.84 -3.65 -5.63
N THR A 57 -12.54 -2.53 -5.51
CA THR A 57 -12.98 -2.00 -4.20
C THR A 57 -13.93 -2.95 -3.49
N THR A 58 -14.89 -3.53 -4.21
CA THR A 58 -15.86 -4.50 -3.64
C THR A 58 -15.15 -5.75 -3.14
N SER A 59 -14.18 -6.26 -3.88
CA SER A 59 -13.40 -7.45 -3.49
C SER A 59 -12.51 -7.16 -2.30
N LEU A 60 -11.80 -6.02 -2.30
CA LEU A 60 -10.94 -5.60 -1.19
C LEU A 60 -11.73 -5.43 0.11
N THR A 61 -12.86 -4.72 0.07
CA THR A 61 -13.74 -4.56 1.25
C THR A 61 -14.31 -5.89 1.74
N THR A 62 -14.66 -6.81 0.83
CA THR A 62 -15.09 -8.16 1.19
C THR A 62 -13.97 -8.95 1.87
N GLN A 63 -12.74 -8.87 1.35
CA GLN A 63 -11.56 -9.51 1.94
C GLN A 63 -11.28 -8.98 3.36
N LEU A 64 -11.36 -7.66 3.55
CA LEU A 64 -11.23 -7.01 4.86
C LEU A 64 -12.30 -7.50 5.85
N ALA A 65 -13.58 -7.46 5.46
CA ALA A 65 -14.68 -7.89 6.31
C ALA A 65 -14.66 -9.39 6.61
N GLY A 66 -14.12 -10.19 5.69
CA GLY A 66 -14.00 -11.65 5.81
C GLY A 66 -12.80 -12.13 6.63
N GLY A 67 -11.95 -11.22 7.13
CA GLY A 67 -10.74 -11.58 7.86
C GLY A 67 -9.65 -12.20 6.98
N ASN A 68 -9.70 -11.95 5.67
CA ASN A 68 -8.70 -12.36 4.69
C ASN A 68 -8.13 -11.13 3.99
N ALA A 69 -7.78 -10.10 4.77
CA ALA A 69 -7.17 -8.87 4.27
C ALA A 69 -5.82 -9.17 3.60
N PRO A 70 -5.47 -8.50 2.49
CA PRO A 70 -4.08 -8.52 2.02
C PRO A 70 -3.21 -7.67 2.95
N ASP A 71 -1.90 -7.93 2.93
CA ASP A 71 -0.92 -7.13 3.67
C ASP A 71 -0.72 -5.76 3.01
N LEU A 72 -0.81 -5.70 1.68
CA LEU A 72 -0.79 -4.48 0.89
C LEU A 72 -1.95 -4.42 -0.10
N ALA A 73 -2.46 -3.22 -0.35
CA ALA A 73 -3.50 -2.99 -1.34
C ALA A 73 -3.24 -1.70 -2.12
N TRP A 74 -3.36 -1.78 -3.44
CA TRP A 74 -3.40 -0.62 -4.32
C TRP A 74 -4.78 0.07 -4.27
N ILE A 75 -4.98 0.90 -3.25
CA ILE A 75 -6.24 1.62 -3.06
C ILE A 75 -6.36 2.77 -4.07
N LEU A 76 -7.52 2.87 -4.71
CA LEU A 76 -7.85 3.96 -5.63
C LEU A 76 -8.08 5.26 -4.85
N GLU A 77 -7.50 6.36 -5.31
CA GLU A 77 -7.61 7.69 -4.68
C GLU A 77 -9.06 8.12 -4.41
N SER A 78 -10.00 7.75 -5.29
CA SER A 78 -11.43 8.08 -5.13
C SER A 78 -12.08 7.45 -3.90
N TYR A 79 -11.49 6.40 -3.35
CA TYR A 79 -11.95 5.71 -2.14
C TYR A 79 -11.09 6.02 -0.91
N ALA A 80 -10.05 6.86 -1.03
CA ALA A 80 -9.16 7.18 0.08
C ALA A 80 -9.92 7.65 1.35
N PRO A 81 -10.90 8.57 1.28
CA PRO A 81 -11.64 8.99 2.49
C PRO A 81 -12.39 7.86 3.20
N GLU A 82 -12.91 6.89 2.43
CA GLU A 82 -13.62 5.73 2.99
C GLU A 82 -12.65 4.80 3.71
N PHE A 83 -11.52 4.47 3.09
CA PHE A 83 -10.54 3.57 3.71
C PHE A 83 -9.83 4.19 4.91
N VAL A 84 -9.46 5.46 4.84
CA VAL A 84 -8.86 6.20 5.97
C VAL A 84 -9.82 6.19 7.17
N SER A 85 -11.10 6.52 6.94
CA SER A 85 -12.10 6.55 8.02
C SER A 85 -12.56 5.17 8.50
N SER A 86 -12.27 4.09 7.76
CA SER A 86 -12.68 2.73 8.12
C SER A 86 -11.94 2.16 9.33
N GLY A 87 -10.75 2.70 9.66
CA GLY A 87 -9.86 2.14 10.66
C GLY A 87 -9.19 0.82 10.25
N ALA A 88 -9.31 0.40 9.00
CA ALA A 88 -8.69 -0.81 8.46
C ALA A 88 -7.21 -0.63 8.07
N LEU A 89 -6.73 0.61 7.99
CA LEU A 89 -5.38 0.96 7.58
C LEU A 89 -4.48 1.19 8.80
N VAL A 90 -3.21 0.78 8.68
CA VAL A 90 -2.18 1.04 9.69
C VAL A 90 -1.66 2.47 9.52
N ASP A 91 -1.40 3.15 10.63
CA ASP A 91 -0.70 4.43 10.62
C ASP A 91 0.78 4.22 10.31
N LEU A 92 1.21 4.71 9.15
CA LEU A 92 2.55 4.61 8.61
C LEU A 92 3.46 5.74 9.12
N ARG A 93 2.91 6.83 9.65
CA ARG A 93 3.72 8.00 10.04
C ARG A 93 4.82 7.65 11.04
N PRO A 94 4.58 6.87 12.12
CA PRO A 94 5.65 6.51 13.06
C PRO A 94 6.78 5.71 12.41
N ALA A 95 6.46 4.86 11.44
CA ALA A 95 7.45 4.03 10.75
C ALA A 95 8.30 4.86 9.77
N LEU A 96 7.69 5.84 9.09
CA LEU A 96 8.39 6.69 8.12
C LEU A 96 9.23 7.78 8.82
N GLU A 97 8.69 8.48 9.82
CA GLU A 97 9.42 9.52 10.56
C GLU A 97 10.53 8.93 11.45
N GLY A 98 10.38 7.67 11.88
CA GLY A 98 11.40 6.96 12.65
C GLY A 98 12.56 6.39 11.83
N ASN A 99 12.47 6.44 10.50
CA ASN A 99 13.49 5.88 9.62
C ASN A 99 14.54 6.95 9.25
N GLU A 100 15.73 6.86 9.84
CA GLU A 100 16.83 7.81 9.59
C GLU A 100 17.36 7.78 8.15
N GLU A 101 17.11 6.71 7.40
CA GLU A 101 17.50 6.56 5.99
C GLU A 101 16.44 7.09 5.01
N TYR A 102 15.27 7.49 5.52
CA TYR A 102 14.15 8.00 4.73
C TYR A 102 13.85 9.46 5.06
N ASP A 103 13.91 10.33 4.05
CA ASP A 103 13.53 11.73 4.21
C ASP A 103 12.03 11.91 3.97
N PHE A 104 11.25 11.88 5.06
CA PHE A 104 9.79 12.06 5.00
C PHE A 104 9.39 13.41 4.38
N ASP A 105 10.22 14.45 4.52
CA ASP A 105 9.94 15.78 3.99
C ASP A 105 10.08 15.85 2.45
N ASP A 106 10.61 14.81 1.80
CA ASP A 106 10.67 14.71 0.33
C ASP A 106 9.29 14.35 -0.29
N LEU A 107 8.33 13.89 0.54
CA LEU A 107 6.97 13.63 0.08
C LEU A 107 6.22 14.92 -0.20
N VAL A 108 5.66 15.04 -1.40
CA VAL A 108 4.85 16.21 -1.78
C VAL A 108 3.57 16.24 -0.93
N PRO A 109 3.30 17.30 -0.14
CA PRO A 109 2.16 17.32 0.79
C PRO A 109 0.80 17.07 0.13
N SER A 110 0.61 17.55 -1.11
CA SER A 110 -0.63 17.32 -1.84
C SER A 110 -0.89 15.85 -2.16
N ALA A 111 0.17 15.04 -2.30
CA ALA A 111 0.05 13.60 -2.54
C ALA A 111 -0.35 12.83 -1.28
N LEU A 112 -0.10 13.40 -0.09
CA LEU A 112 -0.45 12.81 1.20
C LEU A 112 -1.85 13.20 1.68
N SER A 113 -2.33 14.38 1.28
CA SER A 113 -3.56 14.97 1.82
C SER A 113 -4.83 14.11 1.77
N LEU A 114 -4.92 13.14 0.84
CA LEU A 114 -6.05 12.21 0.75
C LEU A 114 -5.97 11.04 1.76
N TRP A 115 -4.78 10.79 2.29
CA TRP A 115 -4.43 9.65 3.11
C TRP A 115 -4.15 10.01 4.57
N GLU A 116 -4.31 11.29 4.93
CA GLU A 116 -4.14 11.79 6.29
C GLU A 116 -5.48 11.85 7.04
N ASP A 117 -5.46 11.46 8.31
CA ASP A 117 -6.52 11.77 9.28
C ASP A 117 -5.89 12.17 10.61
N GLY A 118 -6.13 13.40 11.05
CA GLY A 118 -5.43 14.03 12.17
C GLY A 118 -3.92 14.07 11.94
N ASP A 119 -3.17 13.46 12.86
CA ASP A 119 -1.71 13.33 12.78
C ASP A 119 -1.26 12.01 12.13
N GLY A 120 -2.18 11.15 11.69
CA GLY A 120 -1.86 9.85 11.09
C GLY A 120 -1.71 9.91 9.57
N LEU A 121 -0.91 8.99 9.01
CA LEU A 121 -0.80 8.77 7.56
C LEU A 121 -1.09 7.31 7.23
N TYR A 122 -2.14 7.05 6.45
CA TYR A 122 -2.69 5.70 6.31
C TYR A 122 -2.38 5.01 4.97
N ALA A 123 -1.70 5.70 4.05
CA ALA A 123 -1.19 5.08 2.83
C ALA A 123 0.02 5.84 2.29
N TYR A 124 0.83 5.13 1.51
CA TYR A 124 1.99 5.68 0.83
C TYR A 124 1.67 5.96 -0.65
N PRO A 125 1.81 7.21 -1.15
CA PRO A 125 1.54 7.51 -2.54
C PRO A 125 2.72 7.05 -3.43
N PHE A 126 2.63 5.83 -3.97
CA PHE A 126 3.63 5.31 -4.92
C PHE A 126 3.30 5.61 -6.39
N SER A 127 2.07 6.05 -6.68
CA SER A 127 1.61 6.49 -8.00
C SER A 127 0.53 7.56 -7.81
N ASN A 128 0.72 8.74 -8.40
CA ASN A 128 -0.26 9.82 -8.41
C ASN A 128 -0.79 10.04 -9.83
N SER A 129 -2.10 9.94 -10.01
CA SER A 129 -2.70 10.24 -11.32
C SER A 129 -2.89 11.75 -11.46
N PRO A 130 -2.29 12.43 -12.46
CA PRO A 130 -2.65 13.81 -12.71
C PRO A 130 -4.13 13.87 -13.13
N PHE A 131 -4.96 14.60 -12.39
CA PHE A 131 -6.33 14.91 -12.81
C PHE A 131 -6.28 15.79 -14.07
N ALA A 132 -6.30 15.16 -15.25
CA ALA A 132 -6.39 15.86 -16.53
C ALA A 132 -7.84 15.98 -16.99
N ALA A 133 -8.44 17.16 -16.87
CA ALA A 133 -9.71 17.47 -17.52
C ALA A 133 -9.46 18.05 -18.93
N LEU A 134 -9.73 17.27 -19.98
CA LEU A 134 -9.79 17.80 -21.34
C LEU A 134 -11.13 18.52 -21.54
N ARG A 135 -11.12 19.84 -21.47
CA ARG A 135 -12.25 20.65 -21.91
C ARG A 135 -12.24 20.67 -23.45
N ARG A 136 -13.32 20.18 -24.07
CA ARG A 136 -13.61 20.48 -25.48
C ARG A 136 -14.05 21.94 -25.62
#